data_AF-A0A3N5NWR8-F1
#
_entry.id   AF-A0A3N5NWR8-F1
#
_cell.length_a   1.000
_cell.length_b   1.000
_cell.length_c   1.000
_cell.angle_alpha   90.00
_cell.angle_beta   90.00
_cell.angle_gamma   90.00
#
_symmetry.space_group_name_H-M   'P 1'
#
loop_
_entity.id
_entity.type
_entity.pdbx_description
1 polymer ?
#
loop_
_entity_poly.entity_id
_entity_poly.type
_entity_poly.pdbx_seq_one_letter_code
_entity_poly.pdbx_strand_id
1 'polypeptide(L)'
;MKSFTLPSRNWLLLGVIALELLASAVVLRWLLAPGPGGEQAAAGDPRPPSRPTVVWLAPDLPDVLTATIVAWLDARPEPWLPGSQAAGLTVDWQGSSGARPVAAMFLVPAVPLASPREDLAFDDLRRTWRGDAEGRLLVPDTAAAALNTLLGPRGSLASVEVVPTGELFLRLEQQSEATAILPFDELRPPLKPLSVDGLSILDRELDETRYPLRAVVW
;
A
#
# COMPACT_ATOMS: atom_id res chain seq x y z
N MET A 1 -26.89 21.31 30.25
CA MET A 1 -27.16 20.96 28.84
C MET A 1 -25.86 21.13 28.07
N LYS A 2 -25.19 20.03 27.72
CA LYS A 2 -23.89 20.01 27.04
C LYS A 2 -24.14 19.95 25.54
N SER A 3 -23.76 21.00 24.80
CA SER A 3 -23.70 21.01 23.35
C SER A 3 -22.43 20.26 22.91
N PHE A 4 -22.62 19.13 22.24
CA PHE A 4 -21.57 18.42 21.52
C PHE A 4 -21.17 19.24 20.29
N THR A 5 -19.90 19.61 20.20
CA THR A 5 -19.28 20.11 18.98
C THR A 5 -18.13 19.16 18.63
N LEU A 6 -18.29 18.42 17.53
CA LEU A 6 -17.25 17.60 16.92
C LEU A 6 -16.62 18.40 15.76
N PRO A 7 -15.29 18.38 15.59
CA PRO A 7 -14.63 18.90 14.40
C PRO A 7 -14.39 17.76 13.40
N SER A 8 -15.20 17.64 12.35
CA SER A 8 -15.01 16.65 11.28
C SER A 8 -14.46 17.31 10.01
N ARG A 9 -13.14 17.50 10.01
CA ARG A 9 -12.35 18.04 8.89
C ARG A 9 -11.94 16.89 7.95
N ASN A 10 -12.91 16.22 7.33
CA ASN A 10 -12.73 15.23 6.25
C ASN A 10 -12.56 15.94 4.90
N TRP A 11 -11.44 16.63 4.67
CA TRP A 11 -11.34 17.49 3.49
C TRP A 11 -10.06 17.46 2.65
N LEU A 12 -9.17 16.47 2.79
CA LEU A 12 -7.94 16.47 1.98
C LEU A 12 -7.60 15.19 1.20
N LEU A 13 -8.40 14.12 1.28
CA LEU A 13 -8.19 12.91 0.43
C LEU A 13 -9.17 12.78 -0.75
N LEU A 14 -10.03 13.77 -0.99
CA LEU A 14 -10.91 13.83 -2.18
C LEU A 14 -10.39 14.79 -3.27
N GLY A 15 -9.24 15.44 -3.06
CA GLY A 15 -8.77 16.57 -3.86
C GLY A 15 -8.19 16.25 -5.25
N VAL A 16 -7.88 14.97 -5.55
CA VAL A 16 -7.28 14.60 -6.86
C VAL A 16 -8.28 13.95 -7.82
N ILE A 17 -9.44 13.50 -7.34
CA ILE A 17 -10.50 12.92 -8.21
C ILE A 17 -11.51 13.98 -8.68
N ALA A 18 -11.50 15.19 -8.10
CA ALA A 18 -12.47 16.24 -8.43
C ALA A 18 -12.11 17.10 -9.67
N LEU A 19 -10.89 17.00 -10.22
CA LEU A 19 -10.43 17.91 -11.30
C LEU A 19 -10.65 17.37 -12.73
N GLU A 20 -11.25 16.20 -12.91
CA GLU A 20 -11.68 15.69 -14.23
C GLU A 20 -13.18 15.93 -14.49
N LEU A 21 -13.97 16.35 -13.49
CA LEU A 21 -15.42 16.58 -13.65
C LEU A 21 -15.80 17.98 -14.13
N LEU A 22 -14.87 18.95 -14.15
CA LEU A 22 -15.16 20.34 -14.52
C LEU A 22 -15.11 20.62 -16.03
N ALA A 23 -14.56 19.73 -16.85
CA ALA A 23 -14.64 19.85 -18.31
C ALA A 23 -16.05 19.51 -18.87
N SER A 24 -16.93 18.90 -18.08
CA SER A 24 -18.28 18.49 -18.52
C SER A 24 -19.40 19.47 -18.16
N ALA A 25 -19.12 20.54 -17.39
CA ALA A 25 -20.14 21.49 -16.97
C ALA A 25 -20.43 22.59 -18.02
N VAL A 26 -19.53 22.81 -18.98
CA VAL A 26 -19.68 23.85 -20.01
C VAL A 26 -20.65 23.42 -21.12
N VAL A 27 -20.83 22.12 -21.34
CA VAL A 27 -21.80 21.58 -22.32
C VAL A 27 -23.25 21.68 -21.80
N LEU A 28 -23.46 21.65 -20.48
CA LEU A 28 -24.80 21.57 -19.90
C LEU A 28 -25.59 22.90 -19.91
N ARG A 29 -24.96 24.04 -20.18
CA ARG A 29 -25.63 25.35 -20.25
C ARG A 29 -26.22 25.67 -21.62
N TRP A 30 -25.80 24.96 -22.67
CA TRP A 30 -26.31 25.16 -24.05
C TRP A 30 -27.55 24.30 -24.38
N LEU A 31 -27.97 23.40 -23.47
CA LEU A 31 -29.06 22.45 -23.72
C LEU A 31 -30.37 22.74 -22.93
N LEU A 32 -30.48 23.91 -22.29
CA LEU A 32 -31.64 24.32 -21.48
C LEU A 32 -32.53 25.36 -22.18
N ALA A 33 -32.64 25.31 -23.51
CA ALA A 33 -33.71 26.00 -24.22
C ALA A 33 -34.96 25.09 -24.25
N PRO A 34 -36.11 25.49 -23.69
CA PRO A 34 -37.30 24.66 -23.67
C PRO A 34 -38.02 24.72 -25.03
N GLY A 35 -38.10 23.59 -25.73
CA GLY A 35 -39.02 23.36 -26.85
C GLY A 35 -40.24 22.55 -26.38
N PRO A 36 -41.48 22.89 -26.76
CA PRO A 36 -42.67 22.23 -26.23
C PRO A 36 -43.05 21.00 -27.07
N GLY A 37 -43.48 19.94 -26.39
CA GLY A 37 -44.37 18.93 -26.95
C GLY A 37 -43.68 17.70 -27.58
N GLY A 38 -43.88 16.56 -26.94
CA GLY A 38 -43.49 15.26 -27.48
C GLY A 38 -43.23 14.24 -26.38
N GLU A 39 -44.30 13.74 -25.75
CA GLU A 39 -44.24 12.56 -24.90
C GLU A 39 -43.96 11.34 -25.77
N GLN A 40 -42.67 11.07 -25.98
CA GLN A 40 -42.18 9.84 -26.59
C GLN A 40 -41.36 9.14 -25.51
N ALA A 41 -41.97 8.12 -24.92
CA ALA A 41 -41.30 7.17 -24.05
C ALA A 41 -40.12 6.57 -24.81
N ALA A 42 -38.93 7.12 -24.56
CA ALA A 42 -37.68 6.57 -25.03
C ALA A 42 -37.49 5.23 -24.29
N ALA A 43 -37.79 4.13 -24.99
CA ALA A 43 -37.30 2.82 -24.63
C ALA A 43 -35.79 2.94 -24.48
N GLY A 44 -35.29 2.77 -23.26
CA GLY A 44 -33.86 2.80 -22.97
C GLY A 44 -33.17 1.75 -23.82
N ASP A 45 -32.26 2.19 -24.68
CA ASP A 45 -31.40 1.31 -25.46
C ASP A 45 -30.62 0.42 -24.46
N PRO A 46 -30.72 -0.92 -24.52
CA PRO A 46 -30.00 -1.78 -23.60
C PRO A 46 -28.50 -1.59 -23.84
N ARG A 47 -27.83 -0.92 -22.91
CA ARG A 47 -26.37 -0.81 -22.89
C ARG A 47 -25.81 -2.24 -23.01
N PRO A 48 -24.97 -2.54 -24.02
CA PRO A 48 -24.36 -3.86 -24.12
C PRO A 48 -23.59 -4.14 -22.81
N PRO A 49 -23.66 -5.37 -22.27
CA PRO A 49 -22.96 -5.70 -21.05
C PRO A 49 -21.46 -5.44 -21.23
N SER A 50 -20.86 -4.69 -20.31
CA SER A 50 -19.41 -4.51 -20.26
C SER A 50 -18.76 -5.89 -20.09
N ARG A 51 -17.77 -6.20 -20.92
CA ARG A 51 -16.97 -7.42 -20.73
C ARG A 51 -16.24 -7.32 -19.38
N PRO A 52 -16.16 -8.42 -18.62
CA PRO A 52 -15.47 -8.41 -17.35
C PRO A 52 -13.98 -8.08 -17.55
N THR A 53 -13.45 -7.25 -16.66
CA THR A 53 -12.01 -6.98 -16.62
C THR A 53 -11.31 -8.16 -15.96
N VAL A 54 -10.36 -8.79 -16.65
CA VAL A 54 -9.57 -9.89 -16.07
C VAL A 54 -8.39 -9.30 -15.32
N VAL A 55 -8.29 -9.58 -14.02
CA VAL A 55 -7.26 -9.06 -13.12
C VAL A 55 -6.43 -10.21 -12.58
N TRP A 56 -5.11 -10.08 -12.68
CA TRP A 56 -4.16 -10.97 -12.01
C TRP A 56 -3.47 -10.22 -10.87
N LEU A 57 -3.43 -10.85 -9.69
CA LEU A 57 -2.72 -10.36 -8.52
C LEU A 57 -1.49 -11.24 -8.32
N ALA A 58 -0.33 -10.64 -8.08
CA ALA A 58 0.88 -11.40 -7.85
C ALA A 58 0.75 -12.28 -6.57
N PRO A 59 1.20 -13.54 -6.62
CA PRO A 59 0.98 -14.50 -5.53
C PRO A 59 1.81 -14.21 -4.28
N ASP A 60 2.80 -13.34 -4.38
CA ASP A 60 3.66 -12.88 -3.28
C ASP A 60 3.19 -11.55 -2.66
N LEU A 61 1.99 -11.07 -3.04
CA LEU A 61 1.32 -9.97 -2.34
C LEU A 61 0.75 -10.46 -1.01
N PRO A 62 1.00 -9.74 0.11
CA PRO A 62 0.42 -10.07 1.41
C PRO A 62 -1.11 -10.11 1.38
N ASP A 63 -1.71 -11.04 2.13
CA ASP A 63 -3.15 -11.29 2.14
C ASP A 63 -3.98 -10.02 2.43
N VAL A 64 -3.51 -9.16 3.33
CA VAL A 64 -4.18 -7.89 3.68
C VAL A 64 -4.28 -6.98 2.45
N LEU A 65 -3.22 -6.92 1.65
CA LEU A 65 -3.18 -6.11 0.44
C LEU A 65 -4.08 -6.72 -0.64
N THR A 66 -3.98 -8.04 -0.85
CA THR A 66 -4.83 -8.79 -1.78
C THR A 66 -6.31 -8.60 -1.45
N ALA A 67 -6.70 -8.74 -0.18
CA ALA A 67 -8.07 -8.52 0.29
C ALA A 67 -8.53 -7.07 0.06
N THR A 68 -7.65 -6.08 0.29
CA THR A 68 -7.95 -4.66 0.05
C THR A 68 -8.20 -4.38 -1.43
N ILE A 69 -7.37 -4.93 -2.32
CA ILE A 69 -7.52 -4.78 -3.77
C ILE A 69 -8.81 -5.47 -4.26
N VAL A 70 -9.09 -6.69 -3.79
CA VAL A 70 -10.32 -7.42 -4.12
C VAL A 70 -11.55 -6.65 -3.66
N ALA A 71 -11.56 -6.15 -2.42
CA ALA A 71 -12.67 -5.35 -1.92
C ALA A 71 -12.89 -4.07 -2.74
N TRP A 72 -11.81 -3.43 -3.20
CA TRP A 72 -11.90 -2.29 -4.11
C TRP A 72 -12.47 -2.67 -5.48
N LEU A 73 -12.05 -3.81 -6.05
CA LEU A 73 -12.58 -4.32 -7.32
C LEU A 73 -14.07 -4.67 -7.22
N ASP A 74 -14.49 -5.30 -6.13
CA ASP A 74 -15.89 -5.69 -5.88
C ASP A 74 -16.82 -4.48 -5.68
N ALA A 75 -16.28 -3.35 -5.22
CA ALA A 75 -17.04 -2.11 -5.08
C ALA A 75 -17.29 -1.38 -6.42
N ARG A 76 -16.67 -1.83 -7.52
CA ARG A 76 -16.81 -1.18 -8.83
C ARG A 76 -18.08 -1.64 -9.56
N PRO A 77 -18.67 -0.76 -10.39
CA PRO A 77 -19.82 -1.11 -11.21
C PRO A 77 -19.46 -2.04 -12.38
N GLU A 78 -18.18 -2.06 -12.82
CA GLU A 78 -17.73 -2.97 -13.88
C GLU A 78 -17.44 -4.37 -13.32
N PRO A 79 -17.93 -5.45 -13.97
CA PRO A 79 -17.60 -6.80 -13.55
C PRO A 79 -16.11 -7.08 -13.73
N TRP A 80 -15.53 -7.89 -12.85
CA TRP A 80 -14.15 -8.35 -12.95
C TRP A 80 -14.07 -9.86 -12.72
N LEU A 81 -12.98 -10.48 -13.19
CA LEU A 81 -12.70 -11.90 -13.00
C LEU A 81 -11.22 -12.08 -12.62
N PRO A 82 -10.89 -13.02 -11.72
CA PRO A 82 -9.50 -13.41 -11.50
C PRO A 82 -8.94 -14.07 -12.78
N GLY A 83 -7.69 -13.75 -13.12
CA GLY A 83 -7.00 -14.32 -14.28
C GLY A 83 -5.58 -14.78 -14.00
N SER A 84 -4.83 -15.01 -15.08
CA SER A 84 -3.39 -15.31 -15.06
C SER A 84 -2.56 -14.09 -15.46
N GLN A 85 -1.23 -14.13 -15.27
CA GLN A 85 -0.34 -12.99 -15.52
C GLN A 85 -0.44 -12.38 -16.93
N ALA A 86 -0.90 -13.14 -17.94
CA ALA A 86 -1.16 -12.65 -19.30
C ALA A 86 -2.52 -11.92 -19.46
N ALA A 87 -3.21 -11.63 -18.36
CA ALA A 87 -4.51 -10.95 -18.33
C ALA A 87 -4.42 -9.45 -18.69
N GLY A 88 -5.60 -8.82 -18.81
CA GLY A 88 -5.73 -7.42 -19.18
C GLY A 88 -5.17 -6.44 -18.14
N LEU A 89 -5.26 -6.76 -16.85
CA LEU A 89 -4.70 -5.95 -15.76
C LEU A 89 -3.88 -6.83 -14.81
N THR A 90 -2.67 -6.38 -14.51
CA THR A 90 -1.69 -7.05 -13.66
C THR A 90 -1.43 -6.15 -12.47
N VAL A 91 -1.50 -6.70 -11.27
CA VAL A 91 -1.14 -6.01 -10.02
C VAL A 91 0.02 -6.73 -9.37
N ASP A 92 1.16 -6.06 -9.27
CA ASP A 92 2.39 -6.63 -8.73
C ASP A 92 3.32 -5.58 -8.10
N TRP A 93 4.47 -6.02 -7.62
CA TRP A 93 5.51 -5.16 -7.06
C TRP A 93 6.34 -4.41 -8.12
N GLN A 94 6.23 -4.78 -9.40
CA GLN A 94 7.10 -4.34 -10.49
C GLN A 94 6.35 -3.45 -11.48
N GLY A 95 6.43 -2.14 -11.28
CA GLY A 95 5.90 -1.17 -12.23
C GLY A 95 6.46 -1.35 -13.64
N SER A 96 5.58 -1.62 -14.60
CA SER A 96 5.89 -1.59 -16.03
C SER A 96 5.65 -0.19 -16.62
N SER A 97 6.10 0.03 -17.86
CA SER A 97 5.89 1.32 -18.53
C SER A 97 4.39 1.63 -18.65
N GLY A 98 3.93 2.71 -18.01
CA GLY A 98 2.53 3.11 -17.98
C GLY A 98 1.72 2.55 -16.80
N ALA A 99 2.33 1.75 -15.93
CA ALA A 99 1.72 1.29 -14.68
C ALA A 99 1.45 2.46 -13.73
N ARG A 100 0.47 2.30 -12.84
CA ARG A 100 0.05 3.33 -11.89
C ARG A 100 0.05 2.74 -10.48
N PRO A 101 0.57 3.46 -9.47
CA PRO A 101 0.57 2.94 -8.12
C PRO A 101 -0.88 2.72 -7.65
N VAL A 102 -1.20 1.51 -7.22
CA VAL A 102 -2.53 1.14 -6.69
C VAL A 102 -2.52 1.05 -5.16
N ALA A 103 -1.37 0.76 -4.56
CA ALA A 103 -1.20 0.69 -3.12
C ALA A 103 0.26 0.89 -2.71
N ALA A 104 0.48 1.12 -1.41
CA ALA A 104 1.80 1.12 -0.81
C ALA A 104 1.78 0.35 0.51
N MET A 105 2.87 -0.36 0.79
CA MET A 105 3.16 -1.00 2.06
C MET A 105 4.35 -0.29 2.70
N PHE A 106 4.18 0.12 3.95
CA PHE A 106 5.25 0.72 4.75
C PHE A 106 5.86 -0.35 5.63
N LEU A 107 7.15 -0.63 5.43
CA LEU A 107 7.91 -1.50 6.31
C LEU A 107 8.62 -0.65 7.36
N VAL A 108 8.76 -1.20 8.56
CA VAL A 108 9.27 -0.46 9.71
C VAL A 108 10.33 -1.29 10.41
N PRO A 109 11.53 -0.74 10.65
CA PRO A 109 12.48 -1.37 11.53
C PRO A 109 11.99 -1.28 12.97
N ALA A 110 12.04 -2.36 13.71
CA ALA A 110 11.59 -2.42 15.08
C ALA A 110 12.55 -3.24 15.95
N VAL A 111 12.60 -2.85 17.21
CA VAL A 111 13.38 -3.51 18.26
C VAL A 111 12.53 -3.63 19.52
N PRO A 112 12.91 -4.46 20.50
CA PRO A 112 12.27 -4.44 21.81
C PRO A 112 12.24 -3.03 22.41
N LEU A 113 11.14 -2.66 23.07
CA LEU A 113 10.94 -1.32 23.65
C LEU A 113 12.10 -0.86 24.57
N ALA A 114 12.75 -1.81 25.26
CA ALA A 114 13.88 -1.53 26.15
C ALA A 114 15.21 -1.22 25.43
N SER A 115 15.29 -1.42 24.11
CA SER A 115 16.49 -1.11 23.33
C SER A 115 16.78 0.39 23.36
N PRO A 116 18.05 0.83 23.44
CA PRO A 116 18.41 2.24 23.36
C PRO A 116 18.46 2.77 21.91
N ARG A 117 18.31 1.89 20.90
CA ARG A 117 18.38 2.29 19.48
C ARG A 117 17.14 3.12 19.11
N GLU A 118 17.32 4.19 18.36
CA GLU A 118 16.23 5.07 17.91
C GLU A 118 16.14 5.22 16.38
N ASP A 119 17.23 4.91 15.67
CA ASP A 119 17.35 5.12 14.23
C ASP A 119 18.12 3.96 13.58
N LEU A 120 17.88 3.76 12.29
CA LEU A 120 18.59 2.83 11.43
C LEU A 120 18.89 3.51 10.10
N ALA A 121 20.15 3.56 9.70
CA ALA A 121 20.49 4.07 8.38
C ALA A 121 19.99 3.12 7.28
N PHE A 122 19.35 3.65 6.24
CA PHE A 122 18.81 2.81 5.16
C PHE A 122 19.93 2.06 4.42
N ASP A 123 21.10 2.69 4.27
CA ASP A 123 22.25 2.03 3.66
C ASP A 123 22.77 0.84 4.49
N ASP A 124 22.76 0.95 5.82
CA ASP A 124 23.16 -0.15 6.71
C ASP A 124 22.20 -1.33 6.62
N LEU A 125 20.89 -1.05 6.55
CA LEU A 125 19.87 -2.06 6.28
C LEU A 125 20.13 -2.75 4.94
N ARG A 126 20.39 -1.97 3.88
CA ARG A 126 20.67 -2.50 2.54
C ARG A 126 21.92 -3.38 2.51
N ARG A 127 23.01 -2.96 3.16
CA ARG A 127 24.25 -3.74 3.25
C ARG A 127 24.05 -5.02 4.05
N THR A 128 23.34 -4.96 5.18
CA THR A 128 22.99 -6.16 5.97
C THR A 128 22.13 -7.13 5.17
N TRP A 129 21.12 -6.64 4.44
CA TRP A 129 20.25 -7.45 3.58
C TRP A 129 21.00 -8.17 2.44
N ARG A 130 22.06 -7.56 1.92
CA ARG A 130 22.93 -8.14 0.88
C ARG A 130 24.03 -9.03 1.44
N GLY A 131 24.24 -9.02 2.76
CA GLY A 131 25.34 -9.74 3.41
C GLY A 131 26.69 -9.03 3.29
N ASP A 132 26.68 -7.73 2.99
CA ASP A 132 27.88 -6.87 2.89
C ASP A 132 28.26 -6.23 4.23
N ALA A 133 27.40 -6.34 5.25
CA ALA A 133 27.63 -5.82 6.59
C ALA A 133 27.16 -6.81 7.66
N GLU A 134 27.76 -6.71 8.84
CA GLU A 134 27.32 -7.43 10.02
C GLU A 134 26.00 -6.86 10.55
N GLY A 135 25.14 -7.75 11.03
CA GLY A 135 23.82 -7.40 11.54
C GLY A 135 22.86 -8.55 11.35
N ARG A 136 21.89 -8.69 12.27
CA ARG A 136 20.87 -9.73 12.19
C ARG A 136 19.51 -9.10 11.92
N LEU A 137 18.86 -9.56 10.86
CA LEU A 137 17.50 -9.14 10.53
C LEU A 137 16.52 -10.28 10.77
N LEU A 138 15.42 -9.97 11.44
CA LEU A 138 14.26 -10.84 11.57
C LEU A 138 13.14 -10.28 10.71
N VAL A 139 12.58 -11.09 9.82
CA VAL A 139 11.63 -10.61 8.81
C VAL A 139 10.43 -11.55 8.78
N PRO A 140 9.19 -11.07 8.95
CA PRO A 140 8.03 -11.90 8.70
C PRO A 140 7.94 -12.24 7.22
N ASP A 141 7.36 -13.40 6.91
CA ASP A 141 7.09 -13.83 5.53
C ASP A 141 6.33 -12.75 4.73
N THR A 142 5.41 -12.03 5.37
CA THR A 142 4.64 -10.92 4.79
C THR A 142 5.49 -9.74 4.31
N ALA A 143 6.70 -9.54 4.84
CA ALA A 143 7.59 -8.43 4.45
C ALA A 143 8.64 -8.81 3.39
N ALA A 144 8.89 -10.10 3.16
CA ALA A 144 10.03 -10.56 2.38
C ALA A 144 9.97 -10.10 0.91
N ALA A 145 8.81 -10.17 0.27
CA ALA A 145 8.62 -9.74 -1.13
C ALA A 145 8.80 -8.21 -1.28
N ALA A 146 8.24 -7.44 -0.36
CA ALA A 146 8.41 -5.99 -0.32
C ALA A 146 9.88 -5.58 -0.13
N LEU A 147 10.63 -6.27 0.74
CA LEU A 147 12.07 -6.01 0.91
C LEU A 147 12.89 -6.36 -0.33
N ASN A 148 12.58 -7.46 -1.01
CA ASN A 148 13.24 -7.79 -2.28
C ASN A 148 13.02 -6.70 -3.33
N THR A 149 11.83 -6.09 -3.36
CA THR A 149 11.50 -4.98 -4.26
C THR A 149 12.28 -3.71 -3.91
N LEU A 150 12.44 -3.41 -2.62
CA LEU A 150 13.11 -2.21 -2.15
C LEU A 150 14.64 -2.29 -2.20
N LEU A 151 15.21 -3.42 -1.77
CA LEU A 151 16.65 -3.58 -1.52
C LEU A 151 17.36 -4.42 -2.60
N GLY A 152 16.57 -5.04 -3.48
CA GLY A 152 17.00 -6.07 -4.41
C GLY A 152 17.02 -7.46 -3.76
N PRO A 153 17.43 -8.50 -4.50
CA PRO A 153 17.49 -9.86 -3.98
C PRO A 153 18.35 -9.96 -2.73
N ARG A 154 17.85 -10.70 -1.73
CA ARG A 154 18.62 -11.04 -0.52
C ARG A 154 19.93 -11.75 -0.88
N GLY A 155 21.03 -11.34 -0.26
CA GLY A 155 22.31 -12.00 -0.41
C GLY A 155 22.38 -13.35 0.30
N SER A 156 23.11 -14.31 -0.27
CA SER A 156 23.26 -15.65 0.32
C SER A 156 24.04 -15.67 1.64
N LEU A 157 24.84 -14.63 1.90
CA LEU A 157 25.63 -14.46 3.12
C LEU A 157 24.90 -13.60 4.17
N ALA A 158 23.73 -13.07 3.84
CA ALA A 158 22.99 -12.18 4.73
C ALA A 158 22.44 -12.95 5.94
N SER A 159 22.68 -12.43 7.15
CA SER A 159 22.11 -12.99 8.38
C SER A 159 20.66 -12.53 8.58
N VAL A 160 19.79 -12.96 7.65
CA VAL A 160 18.35 -12.69 7.65
C VAL A 160 17.60 -13.98 7.94
N GLU A 161 16.81 -13.97 9.02
CA GLU A 161 15.92 -15.07 9.36
C GLU A 161 14.48 -14.66 9.03
N VAL A 162 13.81 -15.50 8.23
CA VAL A 162 12.36 -15.34 7.99
C VAL A 162 11.62 -16.11 9.07
N VAL A 163 10.75 -15.44 9.80
CA VAL A 163 10.05 -16.01 10.96
C VAL A 163 8.54 -15.79 10.83
N PRO A 164 7.68 -16.66 11.37
CA PRO A 164 6.26 -16.37 11.45
C PRO A 164 6.01 -15.09 12.27
N THR A 165 5.07 -14.23 11.86
CA THR A 165 4.74 -12.97 12.57
C THR A 165 4.49 -13.20 14.06
N GLY A 166 3.82 -14.29 14.44
CA GLY A 166 3.54 -14.62 15.85
C GLY A 166 4.77 -15.01 16.68
N GLU A 167 5.88 -15.38 16.06
CA GLU A 167 7.14 -15.73 16.75
C GLU A 167 8.14 -14.58 16.79
N LEU A 168 7.94 -13.52 16.00
CA LEU A 168 8.90 -12.43 15.79
C LEU A 168 9.42 -11.83 17.10
N PHE A 169 8.51 -11.54 18.04
CA PHE A 169 8.87 -10.95 19.33
C PHE A 169 9.73 -11.89 20.18
N LEU A 170 9.33 -13.17 20.31
CA LEU A 170 10.08 -14.16 21.08
C LEU A 170 11.50 -14.34 20.52
N ARG A 171 11.66 -14.28 19.19
CA ARG A 171 12.98 -14.36 18.55
C ARG A 171 13.83 -13.11 18.82
N LEU A 172 13.24 -11.92 18.80
CA LEU A 172 13.94 -10.68 19.16
C LEU A 172 14.41 -10.68 20.62
N GLU A 173 13.64 -11.23 21.55
CA GLU A 173 14.06 -11.33 22.96
C GLU A 173 15.27 -12.26 23.13
N GLN A 174 15.34 -13.33 22.35
CA GLN A 174 16.47 -14.26 22.35
C GLN A 174 17.71 -13.69 21.63
N GLN A 175 17.51 -12.68 20.80
CA GLN A 175 18.52 -12.10 19.92
C GLN A 175 18.52 -10.57 20.06
N SER A 176 19.01 -10.07 21.20
CA SER A 176 18.93 -8.65 21.57
C SER A 176 19.57 -7.67 20.57
N GLU A 177 20.49 -8.13 19.73
CA GLU A 177 21.12 -7.32 18.67
C GLU A 177 20.36 -7.33 17.34
N ALA A 178 19.38 -8.24 17.18
CA ALA A 178 18.60 -8.33 15.97
C ALA A 178 17.65 -7.14 15.80
N THR A 179 17.40 -6.78 14.54
CA THR A 179 16.39 -5.79 14.16
C THR A 179 15.30 -6.50 13.38
N ALA A 180 14.04 -6.32 13.79
CA ALA A 180 12.94 -6.78 12.98
C ALA A 180 12.61 -5.77 11.90
N ILE A 181 12.26 -6.24 10.70
CA ILE A 181 11.71 -5.40 9.63
C ILE A 181 10.34 -6.00 9.28
N LEU A 182 9.26 -5.31 9.61
CA LEU A 182 7.89 -5.82 9.47
C LEU A 182 6.96 -4.77 8.86
N PRO A 183 5.79 -5.15 8.31
CA PRO A 183 4.79 -4.18 7.88
C PRO A 183 4.32 -3.33 9.06
N PHE A 184 4.08 -2.04 8.82
CA PHE A 184 3.63 -1.11 9.86
C PHE A 184 2.34 -1.60 10.55
N ASP A 185 1.43 -2.19 9.78
CA ASP A 185 0.17 -2.74 10.29
C ASP A 185 0.36 -3.96 11.21
N GLU A 186 1.55 -4.58 11.23
CA GLU A 186 1.93 -5.67 12.14
C GLU A 186 2.69 -5.17 13.37
N LEU A 187 3.03 -3.87 13.44
CA LEU A 187 3.71 -3.30 14.61
C LEU A 187 2.79 -3.38 15.83
N ARG A 188 3.23 -4.11 16.85
CA ARG A 188 2.50 -4.29 18.11
C ARG A 188 3.44 -4.13 19.31
N PRO A 189 2.94 -3.61 20.45
CA PRO A 189 3.69 -3.70 21.70
C PRO A 189 4.08 -5.16 22.01
N PRO A 190 5.26 -5.42 22.59
CA PRO A 190 6.18 -4.44 23.17
C PRO A 190 7.35 -4.08 22.23
N LEU A 191 7.12 -4.00 20.92
CA LEU A 191 8.09 -3.46 19.97
C LEU A 191 7.99 -1.93 19.91
N LYS A 192 9.14 -1.28 19.73
CA LYS A 192 9.21 0.12 19.33
C LYS A 192 9.74 0.24 17.90
N PRO A 193 9.17 1.13 17.07
CA PRO A 193 9.70 1.40 15.76
C PRO A 193 10.96 2.26 15.86
N LEU A 194 11.91 2.03 14.96
CA LEU A 194 13.06 2.88 14.72
C LEU A 194 12.72 3.86 13.58
N SER A 195 13.34 5.04 13.63
CA SER A 195 13.40 5.93 12.48
C SER A 195 14.32 5.33 11.41
N VAL A 196 14.16 5.79 10.16
CA VAL A 196 15.04 5.44 9.04
C VAL A 196 15.61 6.70 8.43
N ASP A 197 16.93 6.86 8.50
CA ASP A 197 17.63 8.10 8.13
C ASP A 197 16.99 9.34 8.81
N GLY A 198 16.58 9.19 10.08
CA GLY A 198 15.89 10.22 10.86
C GLY A 198 14.41 10.42 10.53
N LEU A 199 13.83 9.68 9.59
CA LEU A 199 12.40 9.73 9.26
C LEU A 199 11.61 8.70 10.07
N SER A 200 10.64 9.16 10.84
CA SER A 200 9.74 8.30 11.61
C SER A 200 8.42 8.11 10.89
N ILE A 201 8.00 6.84 10.70
CA ILE A 201 6.68 6.50 10.14
C ILE A 201 5.51 6.94 11.04
N LEU A 202 5.79 7.22 12.31
CA LEU A 202 4.80 7.73 13.27
C LEU A 202 4.66 9.25 13.24
N ASP A 203 5.52 9.95 12.49
CA ASP A 203 5.42 11.39 12.34
C ASP A 203 4.21 11.75 11.46
N ARG A 204 3.34 12.61 11.97
CA ARG A 204 2.14 13.06 11.25
C ARG A 204 2.47 13.97 10.07
N GLU A 205 3.65 14.58 10.08
CA GLU A 205 4.12 15.48 9.03
C GLU A 205 5.04 14.75 8.02
N LEU A 206 5.20 13.43 8.13
CA LEU A 206 6.00 12.64 7.22
C LEU A 206 5.48 12.78 5.78
N ASP A 207 6.36 13.17 4.87
CA ASP A 207 6.16 12.95 3.44
C ASP A 207 6.42 11.47 3.14
N GLU A 208 5.34 10.70 3.07
CA GLU A 208 5.36 9.26 2.80
C GLU A 208 6.16 8.91 1.53
N THR A 209 6.18 9.79 0.53
CA THR A 209 6.90 9.54 -0.73
C THR A 209 8.42 9.53 -0.57
N ARG A 210 8.93 10.10 0.54
CA ARG A 210 10.35 10.16 0.88
C ARG A 210 10.76 9.08 1.89
N TYR A 211 9.82 8.32 2.43
CA TYR A 211 10.13 7.27 3.38
C TYR A 211 10.85 6.09 2.69
N PRO A 212 12.08 5.72 3.11
CA PRO A 212 12.91 4.76 2.36
C PRO A 212 12.33 3.34 2.29
N LEU A 213 11.49 2.97 3.25
CA LEU A 213 10.88 1.64 3.36
C LEU A 213 9.41 1.62 2.90
N ARG A 214 9.10 2.41 1.87
CA ARG A 214 7.81 2.43 1.19
C ARG A 214 7.83 1.53 -0.06
N ALA A 215 7.33 0.31 0.05
CA ALA A 215 7.15 -0.59 -1.09
C ALA A 215 5.86 -0.25 -1.83
N VAL A 216 5.92 -0.12 -3.16
CA VAL A 216 4.78 0.28 -4.00
C VAL A 216 4.30 -0.88 -4.84
N VAL A 217 2.98 -0.99 -4.94
CA VAL A 217 2.29 -1.97 -5.77
C VAL A 217 1.66 -1.21 -6.93
N TRP A 218 1.83 -1.76 -8.13
CA TRP A 218 1.53 -1.09 -9.40
C TRP A 218 0.43 -1.79 -10.19
#